data_AF-A0A8T7B0H8-F1
#
_entry.id   AF-A0A8T7B0H8-F1
#
_cell.length_a   1.000
_cell.length_b   1.000
_cell.length_c   1.000
_cell.angle_alpha   90.00
_cell.angle_beta   90.00
_cell.angle_gamma   90.00
#
_symmetry.space_group_name_H-M   'P 1'
#
loop_
_entity.id
_entity.type
_entity.pdbx_description
1 polymer ?
#
loop_
_entity_poly.entity_id
_entity_poly.type
_entity_poly.pdbx_seq_one_letter_code
_entity_poly.pdbx_strand_id
1 'polypeptide(L)'
;MKLIDRQDTRGLRQFGLLLAVMLPLIFFAVLPWLFGHERPFWPLYAAAILAVIATLLPRLLYPVYRAWMFVARILGFVTNTAILGTAFVLIIIPMGLLLRLTGKLQYTRGFDSSLDSYRVETQRRMTAKDLENPF
;
A
#
# COMPACT_ATOMS: atom_id res chain seq x y z
N MET A 1 0.22 -11.44 6.17
CA MET A 1 1.56 -11.55 5.57
C MET A 1 2.29 -12.69 6.25
N LYS A 2 2.55 -13.80 5.53
CA LYS A 2 3.27 -14.95 6.10
C LYS A 2 4.73 -14.55 6.25
N LEU A 3 5.22 -14.44 7.49
CA LEU A 3 6.63 -14.17 7.73
C LEU A 3 7.45 -15.38 7.29
N ILE A 4 8.62 -15.13 6.70
CA ILE A 4 9.58 -16.20 6.36
C ILE A 4 9.91 -16.95 7.66
N ASP A 5 9.83 -18.28 7.61
CA ASP A 5 10.18 -19.11 8.75
C ASP A 5 11.71 -19.12 8.95
N ARG A 6 12.19 -19.33 10.18
CA ARG A 6 13.63 -19.41 10.49
C ARG A 6 14.36 -20.47 9.66
N GLN A 7 13.64 -21.50 9.25
CA GLN A 7 14.17 -22.61 8.47
C GLN A 7 14.24 -22.30 6.96
N ASP A 8 13.55 -21.26 6.49
CA ASP A 8 13.57 -20.84 5.09
C ASP A 8 14.82 -19.99 4.78
N THR A 9 15.90 -20.71 4.54
CA THR A 9 17.20 -20.16 4.16
C THR A 9 17.19 -19.45 2.80
N ARG A 10 16.28 -19.80 1.88
CA ARG A 10 16.22 -19.17 0.54
C ARG A 10 15.69 -17.74 0.65
N GLY A 11 14.60 -17.56 1.40
CA GLY A 11 14.05 -16.23 1.65
C GLY A 11 15.01 -15.30 2.39
N LEU A 12 15.70 -15.82 3.42
CA LEU A 12 16.70 -15.05 4.17
C LEU A 12 17.94 -14.70 3.33
N ARG A 13 18.39 -15.62 2.45
CA ARG A 13 19.46 -15.36 1.47
C ARG A 13 19.08 -14.22 0.53
N GLN A 14 17.88 -14.28 -0.06
CA GLN A 14 17.43 -13.26 -0.99
C GLN A 14 17.31 -11.89 -0.31
N PHE A 15 16.78 -11.84 0.92
CA PHE A 15 16.73 -10.61 1.71
C PHE A 15 18.14 -10.04 1.97
N GLY A 16 19.07 -10.89 2.40
CA GLY A 16 20.46 -10.48 2.65
C GLY A 16 21.14 -9.96 1.37
N LEU A 17 20.99 -10.64 0.25
CA LEU A 17 21.53 -10.22 -1.04
C LEU A 17 20.91 -8.90 -1.53
N LEU A 18 19.59 -8.73 -1.38
CA LEU A 18 18.92 -7.48 -1.67
C LEU A 18 19.49 -6.34 -0.83
N LEU A 19 19.66 -6.53 0.47
CA LEU A 19 20.25 -5.52 1.36
C LEU A 19 21.71 -5.21 0.96
N ALA A 20 22.49 -6.24 0.63
CA ALA A 20 23.88 -6.09 0.20
C ALA A 20 24.01 -5.31 -1.12
N VAL A 21 23.04 -5.38 -2.02
CA VAL A 21 23.02 -4.58 -3.26
C VAL A 21 22.44 -3.19 -3.02
N MET A 22 21.35 -3.06 -2.26
CA MET A 22 20.69 -1.78 -2.03
C MET A 22 21.54 -0.83 -1.19
N LEU A 23 22.29 -1.32 -0.20
CA LEU A 23 23.12 -0.50 0.68
C LEU A 23 24.17 0.33 -0.10
N PRO A 24 25.07 -0.27 -0.93
CA PRO A 24 26.02 0.51 -1.71
C PRO A 24 25.31 1.32 -2.81
N LEU A 25 24.23 0.81 -3.41
CA LEU A 25 23.50 1.59 -4.41
C LEU A 25 23.01 2.93 -3.83
N ILE A 26 22.46 2.92 -2.62
CA ILE A 26 21.97 4.14 -1.96
C ILE A 26 23.14 5.00 -1.47
N PHE A 27 24.06 4.44 -0.68
CA PHE A 27 25.06 5.23 0.04
C PHE A 27 26.32 5.57 -0.77
N PHE A 28 26.68 4.77 -1.77
CA PHE A 28 27.84 5.04 -2.63
C PHE A 28 27.44 5.73 -3.94
N ALA A 29 26.27 5.42 -4.52
CA ALA A 29 25.84 6.03 -5.79
C ALA A 29 24.81 7.16 -5.60
N VAL A 30 23.62 6.87 -5.06
CA VAL A 30 22.48 7.82 -5.08
C VAL A 30 22.69 9.03 -4.16
N LEU A 31 23.09 8.82 -2.90
CA LEU A 31 23.28 9.91 -1.93
C LEU A 31 24.41 10.87 -2.34
N PRO A 32 25.63 10.39 -2.67
CA PRO A 32 26.71 11.26 -3.11
C PRO A 32 26.37 12.02 -4.40
N TRP A 33 25.61 11.39 -5.31
CA TRP A 33 25.14 12.04 -6.53
C TRP A 33 24.12 13.16 -6.25
N LEU A 34 23.19 12.95 -5.31
CA LEU A 34 22.16 13.93 -4.99
C LEU A 34 22.68 15.10 -4.13
N PHE A 35 23.61 14.83 -3.22
CA PHE A 35 24.10 15.82 -2.25
C PHE A 35 25.52 16.34 -2.54
N GLY A 36 26.16 15.90 -3.64
CA GLY A 36 27.49 16.34 -4.04
C GLY A 36 28.62 16.01 -3.04
N HIS A 37 28.39 15.05 -2.14
CA HIS A 37 29.37 14.64 -1.13
C HIS A 37 30.38 13.65 -1.70
N GLU A 38 31.53 13.49 -1.03
CA GLU A 38 32.50 12.45 -1.37
C GLU A 38 31.88 11.05 -1.26
N ARG A 39 32.26 10.17 -2.18
CA ARG A 39 31.75 8.79 -2.23
C ARG A 39 32.39 7.96 -1.12
N PRO A 40 31.67 7.60 -0.05
CA PRO A 40 32.25 6.80 1.00
C PRO A 40 32.44 5.35 0.51
N PHE A 41 33.62 4.75 0.71
CA PHE A 41 33.88 3.36 0.33
C PHE A 41 33.36 2.33 1.35
N TRP A 42 33.07 2.75 2.59
CA TRP A 42 32.56 1.88 3.65
C TRP A 42 31.30 1.04 3.27
N PRO A 43 30.32 1.55 2.49
CA PRO A 43 29.15 0.76 2.10
C PRO A 43 29.50 -0.45 1.23
N LEU A 44 30.61 -0.37 0.47
CA LEU A 44 31.06 -1.46 -0.39
C LEU A 44 31.65 -2.62 0.44
N TYR A 45 32.43 -2.30 1.47
CA TYR A 45 32.94 -3.29 2.42
C TYR A 45 31.80 -3.91 3.25
N ALA A 46 30.85 -3.08 3.69
CA ALA A 46 29.66 -3.56 4.39
C ALA A 46 28.82 -4.50 3.51
N ALA A 47 28.62 -4.16 2.24
CA ALA A 47 27.94 -5.00 1.26
C ALA A 47 28.61 -6.36 1.08
N ALA A 48 29.95 -6.39 0.94
CA ALA A 48 30.71 -7.62 0.78
C ALA A 48 30.56 -8.54 2.01
N ILE A 49 30.70 -7.99 3.22
CA ILE A 49 30.49 -8.75 4.47
C ILE A 49 29.07 -9.30 4.52
N LEU A 50 28.07 -8.48 4.18
CA LEU A 50 26.68 -8.87 4.26
C LEU A 50 26.31 -9.94 3.21
N ALA A 51 26.90 -9.88 2.02
CA ALA A 51 26.76 -10.92 1.00
C ALA A 51 27.37 -12.26 1.43
N VAL A 52 28.54 -12.22 2.11
CA VAL A 52 29.17 -13.42 2.68
C VAL A 52 28.30 -14.02 3.80
N ILE A 53 27.77 -13.19 4.70
CA ILE A 53 26.85 -13.65 5.76
C ILE A 53 25.56 -14.22 5.15
N ALA A 54 25.00 -13.57 4.12
CA ALA A 54 23.80 -14.03 3.46
C ALA A 54 23.98 -15.41 2.82
N THR A 55 25.12 -15.66 2.17
CA THR A 55 25.39 -16.93 1.48
C THR A 55 25.75 -18.06 2.44
N LEU A 56 26.66 -17.81 3.39
CA LEU A 56 27.19 -18.82 4.31
C LEU A 56 26.23 -19.08 5.49
N LEU A 57 25.78 -18.04 6.18
CA LEU A 57 25.00 -18.14 7.42
C LEU A 57 23.71 -17.29 7.38
N PRO A 58 22.75 -17.60 6.49
CA PRO A 58 21.52 -16.81 6.36
C PRO A 58 20.65 -16.81 7.61
N ARG A 59 20.79 -17.79 8.50
CA ARG A 59 20.04 -17.89 9.76
C ARG A 59 20.34 -16.72 10.70
N LEU A 60 21.54 -16.16 10.64
CA LEU A 60 21.92 -15.01 11.48
C LEU A 60 21.20 -13.72 11.07
N LEU A 61 20.73 -13.64 9.82
CA LEU A 61 19.96 -12.50 9.31
C LEU A 61 18.49 -12.51 9.76
N TYR A 62 18.01 -13.62 10.35
CA TYR A 62 16.61 -13.73 10.79
C TYR A 62 16.15 -12.65 11.80
N PRO A 63 16.88 -12.35 12.91
CA PRO A 63 16.47 -11.28 13.82
C PRO A 63 16.41 -9.91 13.14
N VAL A 64 17.38 -9.62 12.26
CA VAL A 64 17.42 -8.37 11.47
C VAL A 64 16.23 -8.31 10.52
N TYR A 65 15.96 -9.39 9.79
CA TYR A 65 14.79 -9.52 8.92
C TYR A 65 13.49 -9.28 9.69
N ARG A 66 13.34 -9.89 10.88
CA ARG A 66 12.12 -9.72 11.68
C ARG A 66 11.92 -8.27 12.13
N ALA A 67 12.98 -7.60 12.58
CA ALA A 67 12.93 -6.19 12.95
C ALA A 67 12.60 -5.32 11.74
N TRP A 68 13.25 -5.58 10.60
CA TRP A 68 13.00 -4.88 9.34
C TRP A 68 11.55 -5.05 8.86
N MET A 69 11.01 -6.26 8.91
CA MET A 69 9.63 -6.54 8.52
C MET A 69 8.61 -5.86 9.43
N PHE A 70 8.92 -5.68 10.72
CA PHE A 70 8.06 -4.92 11.62
C PHE A 70 7.98 -3.45 11.19
N VAL A 71 9.12 -2.83 10.86
CA VAL A 71 9.17 -1.47 10.32
C VAL A 71 8.42 -1.38 8.99
N ALA A 72 8.69 -2.30 8.06
CA ALA A 72 8.02 -2.35 6.77
C ALA A 72 6.49 -2.48 6.91
N ARG A 73 6.00 -3.20 7.93
CA ARG A 73 4.57 -3.31 8.22
C ARG A 73 3.96 -1.97 8.65
N ILE A 74 4.63 -1.25 9.54
CA ILE A 74 4.16 0.09 9.98
C ILE A 74 4.17 1.04 8.79
N LEU A 75 5.25 1.04 8.01
CA LEU A 75 5.40 1.87 6.83
C LEU A 75 4.27 1.58 5.82
N GLY A 76 4.02 0.30 5.54
CA GLY A 76 2.94 -0.13 4.64
C GLY A 76 1.56 0.30 5.13
N PHE A 77 1.28 0.21 6.44
CA PHE A 77 0.02 0.70 7.00
C PHE A 77 -0.15 2.20 6.83
N VAL A 78 0.89 2.98 7.13
CA VAL A 78 0.87 4.44 6.98
C VAL A 78 0.73 4.82 5.50
N THR A 79 1.52 4.22 4.61
CA THR A 79 1.46 4.50 3.18
C THR A 79 0.11 4.12 2.58
N ASN A 80 -0.46 2.97 2.92
CA ASN A 80 -1.77 2.58 2.39
C ASN A 80 -2.88 3.53 2.86
N THR A 81 -2.86 3.90 4.15
CA THR A 81 -3.81 4.86 4.72
C THR A 81 -3.62 6.25 4.10
N ALA A 82 -2.38 6.68 3.89
CA ALA A 82 -2.05 7.94 3.26
C ALA A 82 -2.52 7.98 1.80
N ILE A 83 -2.21 6.97 0.99
CA ILE A 83 -2.64 6.90 -0.42
C ILE A 83 -4.17 6.95 -0.51
N LEU A 84 -4.86 6.13 0.28
CA LEU A 84 -6.31 6.05 0.23
C LEU A 84 -6.97 7.34 0.77
N GLY A 85 -6.43 7.90 1.85
CA GLY A 85 -6.87 9.18 2.41
C GLY A 85 -6.65 10.33 1.43
N THR A 86 -5.48 10.39 0.78
CA THR A 86 -5.19 11.38 -0.25
C THR A 86 -6.11 11.23 -1.45
N ALA A 87 -6.35 10.01 -1.95
CA ALA A 87 -7.29 9.77 -3.03
C ALA A 87 -8.72 10.21 -2.65
N PHE A 88 -9.16 9.93 -1.42
CA PHE A 88 -10.45 10.40 -0.93
C PHE A 88 -10.53 11.93 -0.93
N VAL A 89 -9.53 12.61 -0.39
CA VAL A 89 -9.52 14.07 -0.28
C VAL A 89 -9.36 14.77 -1.63
N LEU A 90 -8.53 14.24 -2.53
CA LEU A 90 -8.23 14.88 -3.81
C LEU A 90 -9.18 14.50 -4.94
N ILE A 91 -9.89 13.37 -4.84
CA ILE A 91 -10.77 12.88 -5.90
C ILE A 91 -12.21 12.87 -5.40
N ILE A 92 -12.49 12.13 -4.33
CA ILE A 92 -13.87 11.89 -3.89
C ILE A 92 -14.52 13.16 -3.33
N ILE A 93 -13.82 13.89 -2.45
CA ILE A 93 -14.34 15.14 -1.87
C ILE A 93 -14.64 16.19 -2.95
N PRO A 94 -13.71 16.57 -3.85
CA PRO A 94 -14.00 17.58 -4.87
C PRO A 94 -15.07 17.10 -5.85
N MET A 95 -15.11 15.81 -6.20
CA MET A 95 -16.18 15.28 -7.03
C MET A 95 -17.55 15.38 -6.35
N GLY A 96 -17.64 15.05 -5.06
CA GLY A 96 -18.86 15.23 -4.27
C GLY A 96 -19.27 16.69 -4.15
N LEU A 97 -18.32 17.61 -3.99
CA LEU A 97 -18.57 19.05 -3.98
C LEU A 97 -19.08 19.54 -5.34
N LEU A 98 -18.49 19.06 -6.44
CA LEU A 98 -18.90 19.41 -7.80
C LEU A 98 -20.32 18.91 -8.11
N LEU A 99 -20.65 17.69 -7.71
CA LEU A 99 -22.01 17.14 -7.81
C LEU A 99 -23.01 17.93 -6.95
N ARG A 100 -22.59 18.38 -5.77
CA ARG A 100 -23.39 19.24 -4.90
C ARG A 100 -23.65 20.60 -5.52
N LEU A 101 -22.64 21.24 -6.10
CA LEU A 101 -22.77 22.54 -6.78
C LEU A 101 -23.62 22.46 -8.05
N THR A 102 -23.52 21.35 -8.79
CA THR A 102 -24.30 21.13 -10.02
C THR A 102 -25.72 20.61 -9.76
N GLY A 103 -26.11 20.41 -8.49
CA GLY A 103 -27.43 19.88 -8.12
C GLY A 103 -27.67 18.42 -8.54
N LYS A 104 -26.63 17.72 -9.01
CA LYS A 104 -26.70 16.32 -9.45
C LYS A 104 -26.48 15.32 -8.32
N LEU A 105 -26.28 15.80 -7.09
CA LEU A 105 -26.13 14.95 -5.93
C LEU A 105 -27.49 14.33 -5.57
N GLN A 106 -27.64 13.03 -5.88
CA GLN A 106 -28.87 12.27 -5.63
C GLN A 106 -29.11 11.93 -4.14
N TYR A 107 -28.20 12.36 -3.26
CA TYR A 107 -28.32 12.14 -1.82
C TYR A 107 -29.18 13.23 -1.18
N THR A 108 -30.38 12.86 -0.72
CA THR A 108 -31.25 13.74 0.07
C THR A 108 -30.75 13.78 1.50
N ARG A 109 -30.36 14.98 1.95
CA ARG A 109 -29.78 15.17 3.29
C ARG A 109 -30.89 15.46 4.29
N GLY A 110 -31.44 14.41 4.89
CA GLY A 110 -32.37 14.54 6.00
C GLY A 110 -33.33 13.37 6.10
N PHE A 111 -33.63 12.98 7.35
CA PHE A 111 -34.81 12.18 7.63
C PHE A 111 -36.01 13.13 7.56
N ASP A 112 -36.79 13.03 6.49
CA ASP A 112 -38.11 13.62 6.37
C ASP A 112 -39.11 12.81 7.21
N SER A 113 -39.53 13.38 8.33
CA SER A 113 -40.53 12.78 9.22
C SER A 113 -41.96 12.88 8.67
N SER A 114 -42.16 13.61 7.57
CA SER A 114 -43.47 13.74 6.92
C SER A 114 -43.74 12.64 5.87
N LEU A 115 -42.71 11.86 5.52
CA LEU A 115 -42.84 10.74 4.59
C LEU A 115 -43.08 9.43 5.34
N ASP A 116 -44.17 8.74 5.00
CA ASP A 116 -44.46 7.38 5.50
C ASP A 116 -43.44 6.35 4.95
N SER A 117 -42.83 6.61 3.80
CA SER A 117 -41.80 5.74 3.22
C SER A 117 -40.88 6.48 2.23
N TYR A 118 -39.60 6.11 2.23
CA TYR A 118 -38.62 6.53 1.20
C TYR A 118 -38.62 5.63 -0.04
N ARG A 119 -39.53 4.64 -0.11
CA ARG A 119 -39.64 3.76 -1.26
C ARG A 119 -40.03 4.58 -2.49
N VAL A 120 -39.19 4.56 -3.50
CA VAL A 120 -39.53 5.08 -4.83
C VAL A 120 -40.39 4.02 -5.51
N GLU A 121 -41.69 4.28 -5.63
CA GLU A 121 -42.57 3.38 -6.37
C GLU A 121 -42.22 3.39 -7.85
N THR A 122 -41.98 2.20 -8.40
CA THR A 122 -41.70 2.04 -9.81
C THR A 122 -43.01 2.09 -10.58
N GLN A 123 -43.19 3.06 -11.46
CA GLN A 123 -44.39 3.19 -12.29
C GLN A 123 -44.51 2.07 -13.36
N ARG A 124 -43.46 1.25 -13.53
CA ARG A 124 -43.49 0.09 -14.43
C ARG A 124 -44.31 -1.03 -13.78
N ARG A 125 -45.47 -1.32 -14.35
CA ARG A 125 -46.29 -2.47 -13.97
C ARG A 125 -45.55 -3.75 -14.40
N MET A 126 -45.02 -4.50 -13.44
CA MET A 126 -44.40 -5.80 -13.72
C MET A 126 -45.43 -6.72 -14.37
N THR A 127 -45.10 -7.22 -15.56
CA THR A 127 -45.92 -8.19 -16.28
C THR A 127 -45.33 -9.59 -16.08
N ALA A 128 -46.13 -10.65 -16.21
CA ALA A 128 -45.64 -12.04 -16.07
C ALA A 128 -44.41 -12.34 -16.96
N LYS A 129 -44.33 -11.70 -18.12
CA LYS A 129 -43.21 -11.80 -19.06
C LYS A 129 -41.89 -11.23 -18.53
N ASP A 130 -41.94 -10.24 -17.62
CA ASP A 130 -40.76 -9.66 -16.98
C ASP A 130 -40.19 -10.60 -15.90
N LEU A 131 -41.00 -11.55 -15.39
CA LEU A 131 -40.53 -12.61 -14.48
C LEU A 131 -39.81 -13.72 -15.24
N GLU A 132 -40.18 -13.96 -16.49
CA GLU A 132 -39.52 -14.93 -17.37
C GLU A 132 -38.15 -14.42 -17.85
N ASN A 133 -37.99 -13.10 -18.03
CA ASN A 133 -36.72 -12.47 -18.42
C ASN A 133 -36.41 -11.26 -17.51
N PRO A 134 -35.81 -11.51 -16.34
CA PRO A 134 -35.62 -10.49 -15.31
C PRO A 134 -34.45 -9.51 -15.53
N PHE A 135 -33.67 -9.66 -16.61
CA PHE A 135 -32.50 -8.82 -16.94
C PHE A 135 -32.68 -8.07 -18.25
#